data_AF-B6HXA2-F1
#
_entry.id   AF-B6HXA2-F1
#
_cell.length_a   1.000
_cell.length_b   1.000
_cell.length_c   1.000
_cell.angle_alpha   90.00
_cell.angle_beta   90.00
_cell.angle_gamma   90.00
#
_symmetry.space_group_name_H-M   'P 1'
#
loop_
_entity.id
_entity.type
_entity.pdbx_description
1 polymer ?
#
loop_
_entity_poly.entity_id
_entity_poly.type
_entity_poly.pdbx_seq_one_letter_code
_entity_poly.pdbx_strand_id
1 'polypeptide(L)'
;PVACYWELIFATFSRLVGGREELLLLIDGVTVELLQSRVPKISRKDLQSLQVELEEGRLFPNFSEEARQDIWARLKEIDYPIPTLKTFFKDRLYLEVAQSVMKRLFVQPRREKITIDQGVYGKYDTPVPVSMALRQEWLGSDLLEFWRFSFQYGFEMTDHQRLKWPTDADLEDMLDRRSSGSSFPPKQEIWRHFFTLVRARGFQAPVTDDTSFATGELPSPRVCEYPEDLAEEIEVAKRCGKPYSNTVEADRFALSAESLRQ
;
A
#
# COMPACT_ATOMS: atom_id res chain seq x y z
N PRO A 1 5.94 1.51 8.50
CA PRO A 1 4.57 1.33 7.94
C PRO A 1 3.43 1.75 8.89
N VAL A 2 3.34 1.19 10.10
CA VAL A 2 2.23 1.51 11.03
C VAL A 2 2.30 2.96 11.53
N ALA A 3 3.48 3.44 11.92
CA ALA A 3 3.68 4.83 12.35
C ALA A 3 3.31 5.82 11.23
N CYS A 4 3.81 5.61 10.02
CA CYS A 4 3.50 6.45 8.85
C CYS A 4 1.99 6.45 8.53
N TYR A 5 1.28 5.33 8.70
CA TYR A 5 -0.16 5.29 8.49
C TYR A 5 -0.90 6.11 9.55
N TRP A 6 -0.46 6.05 10.80
CA TRP A 6 -1.03 6.83 11.89
C TRP A 6 -0.82 8.34 11.68
N GLU A 7 0.39 8.72 11.28
CA GLU A 7 0.72 10.08 10.87
C GLU A 7 -0.15 10.55 9.69
N LEU A 8 -0.41 9.69 8.71
CA LEU A 8 -1.29 10.01 7.59
C LEU A 8 -2.74 10.23 8.03
N ILE A 9 -3.29 9.36 8.89
CA ILE A 9 -4.63 9.58 9.48
C ILE A 9 -4.65 10.94 10.18
N PHE A 10 -3.71 11.18 11.08
CA PHE A 10 -3.64 12.41 11.85
C PHE A 10 -3.52 13.65 10.95
N ALA A 11 -2.60 13.64 9.99
CA ALA A 11 -2.39 14.74 9.05
C ALA A 11 -3.64 14.99 8.19
N THR A 12 -4.36 13.95 7.78
CA THR A 12 -5.60 14.08 7.00
C THR A 12 -6.66 14.82 7.80
N PHE A 13 -6.96 14.38 9.02
CA PHE A 13 -7.99 15.01 9.84
C PHE A 13 -7.54 16.38 10.38
N SER A 14 -6.26 16.57 10.69
CA SER A 14 -5.70 17.88 11.05
C SER A 14 -5.84 18.88 9.89
N ARG A 15 -5.57 18.45 8.65
CA ARG A 15 -5.81 19.26 7.44
C ARG A 15 -7.28 19.65 7.30
N LEU A 16 -8.23 18.75 7.58
CA LEU A 16 -9.67 19.06 7.49
C LEU A 16 -10.07 20.21 8.42
N VAL A 17 -9.59 20.21 9.66
CA VAL A 17 -9.88 21.26 10.65
C VAL A 17 -9.00 22.51 10.50
N GLY A 18 -8.10 22.53 9.52
CA GLY A 18 -7.22 23.65 9.21
C GLY A 18 -6.03 23.77 10.18
N GLY A 19 -5.52 22.65 10.70
CA GLY A 19 -4.40 22.60 11.64
C GLY A 19 -4.78 22.90 13.10
N ARG A 20 -6.06 23.13 13.38
CA ARG A 20 -6.62 23.34 14.72
C ARG A 20 -6.90 22.02 15.41
N GLU A 21 -5.85 21.40 15.93
CA GLU A 21 -5.90 20.05 16.53
C GLU A 21 -6.90 19.92 17.67
N GLU A 22 -7.18 21.01 18.39
CA GLU A 22 -8.21 21.06 19.44
C GLU A 22 -9.63 20.72 18.92
N LEU A 23 -9.88 20.96 17.62
CA LEU A 23 -11.15 20.68 16.98
C LEU A 23 -11.31 19.22 16.54
N LEU A 24 -10.23 18.42 16.56
CA LEU A 24 -10.31 17.00 16.21
C LEU A 24 -11.26 16.24 17.12
N LEU A 25 -11.39 16.67 18.38
CA LEU A 25 -12.29 16.09 19.37
C LEU A 25 -13.78 16.27 19.03
N LEU A 26 -14.11 17.21 18.14
CA LEU A 26 -15.48 17.46 17.69
C LEU A 26 -15.90 16.54 16.54
N ILE A 27 -14.94 15.87 15.88
CA ILE A 27 -15.22 14.92 14.81
C ILE A 27 -15.76 13.63 15.42
N ASP A 28 -17.03 13.35 15.16
CA ASP A 28 -17.70 12.16 15.66
C ASP A 28 -17.46 10.92 14.78
N GLY A 29 -17.80 9.74 15.30
CA GLY A 29 -17.61 8.46 14.62
C GLY A 29 -18.45 8.28 13.35
N VAL A 30 -19.64 8.89 13.26
CA VAL A 30 -20.49 8.82 12.06
C VAL A 30 -19.85 9.61 10.94
N THR A 31 -19.33 10.81 11.23
CA THR A 31 -18.54 11.60 10.28
C THR A 31 -17.35 10.78 9.76
N VAL A 32 -16.58 10.13 10.65
CA VAL A 32 -15.44 9.28 10.24
C VAL A 32 -15.90 8.12 9.35
N GLU A 33 -17.02 7.49 9.66
CA GLU A 33 -17.58 6.39 8.86
C GLU A 33 -18.03 6.82 7.46
N LEU A 34 -18.63 8.01 7.34
CA LEU A 34 -19.04 8.57 6.05
C LEU A 34 -17.84 8.93 5.17
N LEU A 35 -16.76 9.44 5.77
CA LEU A 35 -15.56 9.89 5.06
C LEU A 35 -14.62 8.75 4.63
N GLN A 36 -14.55 7.66 5.40
CA GLN A 36 -13.54 6.61 5.16
C GLN A 36 -13.50 6.10 3.72
N SER A 37 -12.30 5.98 3.15
CA SER A 37 -12.06 5.51 1.78
C SER A 37 -12.71 6.33 0.65
N ARG A 38 -13.29 7.50 0.96
CA ARG A 38 -13.77 8.46 -0.04
C ARG A 38 -12.62 9.30 -0.58
N VAL A 39 -12.74 9.75 -1.83
CA VAL A 39 -11.77 10.57 -2.55
C VAL A 39 -12.51 11.75 -3.22
N PRO A 40 -13.01 12.71 -2.43
CA PRO A 40 -13.95 13.74 -2.92
C PRO A 40 -13.38 14.66 -4.02
N LYS A 41 -12.06 14.80 -4.13
CA LYS A 41 -11.43 15.57 -5.22
C LYS A 41 -11.52 14.87 -6.58
N ILE A 42 -11.52 13.54 -6.58
CA ILE A 42 -11.44 12.71 -7.80
C ILE A 42 -12.79 12.09 -8.14
N SER A 43 -13.48 11.51 -7.15
CA SER A 43 -14.76 10.81 -7.33
C SER A 43 -15.94 11.79 -7.21
N ARG A 44 -16.66 11.98 -8.31
CA ARG A 44 -17.86 12.84 -8.33
C ARG A 44 -18.98 12.23 -7.50
N LYS A 45 -19.10 10.89 -7.54
CA LYS A 45 -20.08 10.17 -6.72
C LYS A 45 -19.83 10.38 -5.23
N ASP A 46 -18.57 10.34 -4.81
CA ASP A 46 -18.21 10.59 -3.41
C ASP A 46 -18.54 12.02 -3.00
N LEU A 47 -18.17 12.99 -3.84
CA LEU A 47 -18.43 14.40 -3.58
C LEU A 47 -19.93 14.67 -3.44
N GLN A 48 -20.75 14.18 -4.38
CA GLN A 48 -22.20 14.33 -4.34
C GLN A 48 -22.81 13.63 -3.12
N SER A 49 -22.38 12.40 -2.83
CA SER A 49 -22.86 11.67 -1.65
C SER A 49 -22.51 12.41 -0.37
N LEU A 50 -21.29 12.92 -0.21
CA LEU A 50 -20.89 13.67 0.99
C LEU A 50 -21.57 15.04 1.08
N GLN A 51 -21.91 15.66 -0.05
CA GLN A 51 -22.66 16.91 -0.08
C GLN A 51 -24.09 16.71 0.47
N VAL A 52 -24.77 15.64 0.08
CA VAL A 52 -26.09 15.30 0.64
C VAL A 52 -26.00 15.09 2.16
N GLU A 53 -24.99 14.36 2.63
CA GLU A 53 -24.76 14.15 4.07
C GLU A 53 -24.49 15.46 4.82
N LEU A 54 -23.81 16.42 4.20
CA LEU A 54 -23.56 17.74 4.76
C LEU A 54 -24.86 18.56 4.84
N GLU A 55 -25.64 18.60 3.76
CA GLU A 55 -26.92 19.33 3.68
C GLU A 55 -27.96 18.78 4.66
N GLU A 56 -27.99 17.46 4.87
CA GLU A 56 -28.85 16.80 5.85
C GLU A 56 -28.31 16.89 7.29
N GLY A 57 -27.19 17.59 7.50
CA GLY A 57 -26.61 17.86 8.81
C GLY A 57 -25.95 16.66 9.50
N ARG A 58 -25.68 15.57 8.76
CA ARG A 58 -25.03 14.37 9.29
C ARG A 58 -23.51 14.45 9.26
N LEU A 59 -22.95 15.27 8.38
CA LEU A 59 -21.51 15.51 8.32
C LEU A 59 -21.11 16.69 9.21
N PHE A 60 -20.15 16.45 10.12
CA PHE A 60 -19.63 17.44 11.08
C PHE A 60 -20.72 18.10 11.98
N PRO A 61 -21.66 17.35 12.58
CA PRO A 61 -22.79 17.89 13.33
C PRO A 61 -22.40 18.73 14.56
N ASN A 62 -21.21 18.51 15.13
CA ASN A 62 -20.73 19.23 16.31
C ASN A 62 -20.05 20.57 15.99
N PHE A 63 -19.98 20.96 14.71
CA PHE A 63 -19.36 22.20 14.26
C PHE A 63 -20.41 23.26 13.92
N SER A 64 -20.06 24.54 14.02
CA SER A 64 -20.91 25.64 13.53
C SER A 64 -21.04 25.59 12.01
N GLU A 65 -22.09 26.19 11.45
CA GLU A 65 -22.29 26.24 9.99
C GLU A 65 -21.06 26.79 9.26
N GLU A 66 -20.49 27.88 9.76
CA GLU A 66 -19.32 28.53 9.16
C GLU A 66 -18.11 27.58 9.18
N ALA A 67 -17.88 26.91 10.30
CA ALA A 67 -16.80 25.94 10.42
C ALA A 67 -17.00 24.72 9.51
N ARG A 68 -18.26 24.27 9.34
CA ARG A 68 -18.59 23.17 8.41
C ARG A 68 -18.27 23.54 6.96
N GLN A 69 -18.58 24.76 6.53
CA GLN A 69 -18.25 25.22 5.17
C GLN A 69 -16.73 25.30 4.93
N ASP A 70 -15.97 25.76 5.93
CA ASP A 70 -14.51 25.74 5.87
C ASP A 70 -13.93 24.33 5.77
N ILE A 71 -14.44 23.40 6.59
CA ILE A 71 -14.03 22.00 6.55
C ILE A 71 -14.40 21.37 5.21
N TRP A 72 -15.60 21.65 4.70
CA TRP A 72 -16.06 21.21 3.38
C TRP A 72 -15.14 21.68 2.25
N ALA A 73 -14.71 22.94 2.28
CA ALA A 73 -13.76 23.47 1.30
C ALA A 73 -12.44 22.68 1.30
N ARG A 74 -11.91 22.32 2.47
CA ARG A 74 -10.67 21.51 2.58
C ARG A 74 -10.89 20.05 2.22
N LEU A 75 -12.04 19.49 2.56
CA LEU A 75 -12.41 18.11 2.25
C LEU A 75 -12.37 17.85 0.74
N LYS A 76 -12.91 18.78 -0.06
CA LYS A 76 -12.89 18.71 -1.53
C LYS A 76 -11.50 18.66 -2.15
N GLU A 77 -10.47 19.06 -1.40
CA GLU A 77 -9.09 19.07 -1.88
C GLU A 77 -8.32 17.77 -1.58
N ILE A 78 -8.99 16.77 -1.03
CA ILE A 78 -8.39 15.45 -0.73
C ILE A 78 -8.53 14.53 -1.95
N ASP A 79 -7.39 14.21 -2.56
CA ASP A 79 -7.21 13.37 -3.77
C ASP A 79 -6.77 11.93 -3.48
N TYR A 80 -6.74 11.52 -2.21
CA TYR A 80 -6.46 10.14 -1.82
C TYR A 80 -7.60 9.56 -0.97
N PRO A 81 -7.74 8.21 -0.90
CA PRO A 81 -8.71 7.57 -0.02
C PRO A 81 -8.48 7.98 1.43
N ILE A 82 -9.48 8.64 2.03
CA ILE A 82 -9.37 9.14 3.40
C ILE A 82 -9.08 7.96 4.35
N PRO A 83 -7.91 7.96 5.03
CA PRO A 83 -7.52 6.85 5.87
C PRO A 83 -8.11 6.97 7.27
N THR A 84 -8.48 5.83 7.84
CA THR A 84 -9.00 5.69 9.21
C THR A 84 -8.41 4.45 9.87
N LEU A 85 -8.69 4.23 11.15
CA LEU A 85 -8.36 2.97 11.81
C LEU A 85 -9.00 1.75 11.12
N LYS A 86 -10.22 1.90 10.60
CA LYS A 86 -10.92 0.81 9.90
C LYS A 86 -10.20 0.45 8.60
N THR A 87 -9.77 1.45 7.82
CA THR A 87 -9.01 1.21 6.58
C THR A 87 -7.63 0.66 6.91
N PHE A 88 -6.96 1.13 7.97
CA PHE A 88 -5.69 0.57 8.43
C PHE A 88 -5.76 -0.94 8.66
N PHE A 89 -6.78 -1.44 9.37
CA PHE A 89 -6.92 -2.88 9.62
C PHE A 89 -7.15 -3.68 8.33
N LYS A 90 -7.79 -3.08 7.33
CA LYS A 90 -7.93 -3.69 6.01
C LYS A 90 -6.62 -3.65 5.24
N ASP A 91 -5.96 -2.50 5.17
CA ASP A 91 -4.70 -2.30 4.44
C ASP A 91 -3.56 -3.13 5.05
N ARG A 92 -3.61 -3.39 6.36
CA ARG A 92 -2.72 -4.33 7.04
C ARG A 92 -2.76 -5.73 6.43
N LEU A 93 -3.88 -6.17 5.85
CA LEU A 93 -3.94 -7.48 5.20
C LEU A 93 -2.99 -7.56 4.00
N TYR A 94 -2.75 -6.43 3.33
CA TYR A 94 -1.76 -6.32 2.26
C TYR A 94 -0.31 -6.39 2.81
N LEU A 95 -0.08 -5.84 4.02
CA LEU A 95 1.21 -5.95 4.72
C LEU A 95 1.63 -7.40 4.98
N GLU A 96 0.68 -8.33 5.15
CA GLU A 96 0.99 -9.74 5.41
C GLU A 96 1.65 -10.45 4.22
N VAL A 97 1.30 -10.04 3.00
CA VAL A 97 1.88 -10.58 1.76
C VAL A 97 3.34 -10.17 1.66
N ALA A 98 3.62 -8.86 1.76
CA ALA A 98 4.99 -8.36 1.76
C ALA A 98 5.79 -8.86 2.97
N GLN A 99 5.16 -8.98 4.14
CA GLN A 99 5.79 -9.58 5.32
C GLN A 99 6.24 -11.01 5.05
N SER A 100 5.46 -11.81 4.32
CA SER A 100 5.82 -13.19 3.98
C SER A 100 7.03 -13.24 3.07
N VAL A 101 7.18 -12.26 2.16
CA VAL A 101 8.39 -12.09 1.34
C VAL A 101 9.59 -11.70 2.20
N MET A 102 9.48 -10.63 2.99
CA MET A 102 10.57 -10.11 3.82
C MET A 102 11.06 -11.14 4.86
N LYS A 103 10.16 -11.94 5.43
CA LYS A 103 10.50 -13.02 6.35
C LYS A 103 11.39 -14.10 5.74
N ARG A 104 11.44 -14.23 4.41
CA ARG A 104 12.34 -15.19 3.77
C ARG A 104 13.80 -14.73 3.80
N LEU A 105 14.08 -13.45 4.01
CA LEU A 105 15.44 -12.91 4.04
C LEU A 105 16.25 -13.35 5.27
N PHE A 106 15.58 -13.78 6.34
CA PHE A 106 16.24 -14.17 7.58
C PHE A 106 15.53 -15.33 8.27
N VAL A 107 16.27 -16.07 9.09
CA VAL A 107 15.69 -17.10 9.96
C VAL A 107 15.28 -16.43 11.27
N GLN A 108 13.99 -16.50 11.60
CA GLN A 108 13.49 -15.91 12.83
C GLN A 108 14.04 -16.68 14.05
N PRO A 109 14.72 -16.02 14.99
CA PRO A 109 15.22 -16.67 16.20
C PRO A 109 14.05 -17.19 17.04
N ARG A 110 14.13 -18.46 17.49
CA ARG A 110 13.04 -19.09 18.27
C ARG A 110 12.77 -18.43 19.63
N ARG A 111 13.74 -17.68 20.16
CA ARG A 111 13.71 -17.16 21.55
C ARG A 111 13.64 -15.64 21.63
N GLU A 112 13.82 -14.93 20.52
CA GLU A 112 13.87 -13.46 20.51
C GLU A 112 12.71 -12.90 19.68
N LYS A 113 12.00 -11.94 20.26
CA LYS A 113 10.97 -11.18 19.55
C LYS A 113 11.64 -10.01 18.83
N ILE A 114 12.20 -10.30 17.66
CA ILE A 114 12.73 -9.26 16.76
C ILE A 114 11.68 -8.84 15.73
N THR A 115 11.72 -7.58 15.31
CA THR A 115 10.94 -7.13 14.15
C THR A 115 11.54 -7.67 12.85
N ILE A 116 10.77 -7.63 11.76
CA ILE A 116 11.26 -8.02 10.42
C ILE A 116 12.46 -7.17 10.05
N ASP A 117 12.35 -5.85 10.21
CA ASP A 117 13.39 -4.88 9.90
C ASP A 117 14.68 -5.20 10.68
N GLN A 118 14.58 -5.51 11.97
CA GLN A 118 15.73 -5.94 12.78
C GLN A 118 16.35 -7.25 12.28
N GLY A 119 15.52 -8.22 11.89
CA GLY A 119 15.98 -9.48 11.31
C GLY A 119 16.72 -9.31 9.99
N VAL A 120 16.23 -8.41 9.13
CA VAL A 120 16.86 -8.07 7.86
C VAL A 120 18.14 -7.26 8.07
N TYR A 121 18.15 -6.28 8.97
CA TYR A 121 19.38 -5.54 9.32
C TYR A 121 20.47 -6.45 9.91
N GLY A 122 20.09 -7.52 10.60
CA GLY A 122 21.03 -8.54 11.07
C GLY A 122 21.73 -9.31 9.94
N LYS A 123 21.25 -9.19 8.70
CA LYS A 123 21.86 -9.77 7.50
C LYS A 123 22.79 -8.82 6.74
N TYR A 124 22.91 -7.58 7.18
CA TYR A 124 23.86 -6.65 6.55
C TYR A 124 25.31 -7.06 6.85
N ASP A 125 26.12 -7.22 5.81
CA ASP A 125 27.54 -7.55 5.90
C ASP A 125 28.32 -6.32 6.39
N THR A 126 28.49 -6.21 7.71
CA THR A 126 29.34 -5.17 8.31
C THR A 126 30.56 -5.76 8.99
N PRO A 127 31.78 -5.26 8.68
CA PRO A 127 33.00 -5.66 9.36
C PRO A 127 33.09 -5.10 10.79
N VAL A 128 32.30 -4.07 11.13
CA VAL A 128 32.30 -3.42 12.44
C VAL A 128 30.91 -3.49 13.08
N PRO A 129 30.79 -3.78 14.39
CA PRO A 129 29.51 -3.72 15.10
C PRO A 129 28.96 -2.28 15.11
N VAL A 130 28.01 -2.00 14.22
CA VAL A 130 27.27 -0.72 14.18
C VAL A 130 26.02 -0.82 15.05
N SER A 131 25.73 0.24 15.82
CA SER A 131 24.52 0.35 16.64
C SER A 131 23.25 0.27 15.79
N MET A 132 22.15 -0.18 16.37
CA MET A 132 20.87 -0.29 15.65
C MET A 132 20.35 1.05 15.11
N ALA A 133 20.55 2.15 15.85
CA ALA A 133 20.12 3.48 15.43
C ALA A 133 20.84 3.94 14.14
N LEU A 134 22.17 3.73 14.08
CA LEU A 134 22.96 4.06 12.90
C LEU A 134 22.60 3.17 11.70
N ARG A 135 22.29 1.88 11.93
CA ARG A 135 21.79 1.01 10.85
C ARG A 135 20.46 1.49 10.28
N GLN A 136 19.53 1.93 11.14
CA GLN A 136 18.24 2.46 10.69
C GLN A 136 18.40 3.74 9.87
N GLU A 137 19.31 4.63 10.28
CA GLU A 137 19.60 5.86 9.56
C GLU A 137 20.23 5.60 8.19
N TRP A 138 21.19 4.66 8.12
CA TRP A 138 21.97 4.43 6.89
C TRP A 138 21.29 3.49 5.90
N LEU A 139 20.61 2.47 6.40
CA LEU A 139 20.03 1.39 5.59
C LEU A 139 18.50 1.49 5.49
N GLY A 140 17.91 2.55 6.04
CA GLY A 140 16.47 2.78 5.98
C GLY A 140 15.94 2.83 4.55
N SER A 141 16.69 3.44 3.63
CA SER A 141 16.33 3.49 2.21
C SER A 141 16.39 2.12 1.53
N ASP A 142 17.38 1.29 1.86
CA ASP A 142 17.49 -0.10 1.35
C ASP A 142 16.31 -0.95 1.83
N LEU A 143 15.96 -0.82 3.11
CA LEU A 143 14.86 -1.55 3.69
C LEU A 143 13.51 -1.12 3.07
N LEU A 144 13.32 0.17 2.83
CA LEU A 144 12.14 0.68 2.10
C LEU A 144 12.07 0.10 0.69
N GLU A 145 13.21 -0.02 0.00
CA GLU A 145 13.28 -0.64 -1.32
C GLU A 145 12.90 -2.12 -1.29
N PHE A 146 13.33 -2.86 -0.27
CA PHE A 146 12.94 -4.27 -0.10
C PHE A 146 11.46 -4.44 0.20
N TRP A 147 10.90 -3.57 1.04
CA TRP A 147 9.46 -3.52 1.30
C TRP A 147 8.68 -3.16 0.04
N ARG A 148 9.11 -2.13 -0.71
CA ARG A 148 8.52 -1.73 -2.00
C ARG A 148 8.46 -2.91 -2.96
N PHE A 149 9.59 -3.58 -3.19
CA PHE A 149 9.66 -4.76 -4.06
C PHE A 149 8.72 -5.87 -3.57
N SER A 150 8.69 -6.10 -2.25
CA SER A 150 7.82 -7.11 -1.63
C SER A 150 6.33 -6.81 -1.78
N PHE A 151 5.93 -5.54 -1.78
CA PHE A 151 4.57 -5.13 -2.12
C PHE A 151 4.30 -5.30 -3.62
N GLN A 152 5.25 -4.92 -4.46
CA GLN A 152 5.10 -4.90 -5.90
C GLN A 152 4.96 -6.30 -6.53
N TYR A 153 5.66 -7.29 -5.98
CA TYR A 153 5.71 -8.65 -6.55
C TYR A 153 5.28 -9.75 -5.55
N GLY A 154 4.71 -9.36 -4.42
CA GLY A 154 4.43 -10.29 -3.32
C GLY A 154 3.47 -11.41 -3.69
N PHE A 155 2.47 -11.16 -4.54
CA PHE A 155 1.48 -12.17 -4.95
C PHE A 155 2.03 -13.21 -5.92
N GLU A 156 3.07 -12.87 -6.68
CA GLU A 156 3.73 -13.79 -7.60
C GLU A 156 4.86 -14.54 -6.91
N MET A 157 5.48 -13.92 -5.89
CA MET A 157 6.48 -14.52 -5.03
C MET A 157 5.89 -15.47 -3.99
N THR A 158 4.61 -15.29 -3.62
CA THR A 158 3.94 -16.05 -2.57
C THR A 158 2.59 -16.59 -3.06
N ASP A 159 2.23 -17.82 -2.71
CA ASP A 159 0.94 -18.41 -3.13
C ASP A 159 -0.24 -17.91 -2.26
N HIS A 160 -0.24 -16.62 -1.94
CA HIS A 160 -1.09 -16.03 -0.92
C HIS A 160 -2.53 -15.92 -1.41
N GLN A 161 -3.46 -16.54 -0.68
CA GLN A 161 -4.90 -16.60 -1.02
C GLN A 161 -5.66 -15.27 -0.81
N ARG A 162 -4.94 -14.15 -0.65
CA ARG A 162 -5.52 -12.82 -0.37
C ARG A 162 -5.91 -12.07 -1.64
N LEU A 163 -5.37 -12.45 -2.79
CA LEU A 163 -5.80 -11.93 -4.08
C LEU A 163 -7.25 -12.33 -4.34
N LYS A 164 -8.13 -11.35 -4.50
CA LYS A 164 -9.55 -11.58 -4.78
C LYS A 164 -9.82 -11.40 -6.26
N TRP A 165 -10.69 -12.25 -6.79
CA TRP A 165 -11.22 -12.10 -8.13
C TRP A 165 -12.50 -11.28 -8.05
N PRO A 166 -12.72 -10.32 -8.97
CA PRO A 166 -14.00 -9.64 -9.10
C PRO A 166 -15.12 -10.67 -9.29
N THR A 167 -16.23 -10.51 -8.57
CA THR A 167 -17.38 -11.43 -8.66
C THR A 167 -18.05 -11.36 -10.04
N ASP A 168 -17.90 -10.23 -10.75
CA ASP A 168 -18.57 -9.93 -12.02
C ASP A 168 -17.69 -10.17 -13.26
N ALA A 169 -16.54 -10.85 -13.10
CA ALA A 169 -15.64 -11.13 -14.23
C ALA A 169 -16.22 -12.25 -15.10
N ASP A 170 -16.45 -11.98 -16.38
CA ASP A 170 -16.88 -12.97 -17.36
C ASP A 170 -15.86 -14.11 -17.45
N LEU A 171 -16.32 -15.35 -17.24
CA LEU A 171 -15.52 -16.56 -17.23
C LEU A 171 -14.70 -16.78 -18.54
N GLU A 172 -15.15 -16.22 -19.66
CA GLU A 172 -14.44 -16.26 -20.95
C GLU A 172 -13.26 -15.28 -21.02
N ASP A 173 -13.45 -14.01 -20.60
CA ASP A 173 -12.37 -13.02 -20.48
C ASP A 173 -11.30 -13.48 -19.46
N MET A 174 -11.74 -14.20 -18.43
CA MET A 174 -10.86 -14.84 -17.43
C MET A 174 -9.95 -15.95 -18.01
N LEU A 175 -10.40 -16.69 -19.02
CA LEU A 175 -9.60 -17.73 -19.65
C LEU A 175 -8.67 -17.15 -20.72
N ASP A 176 -9.11 -16.10 -21.43
CA ASP A 176 -8.28 -15.39 -22.40
C ASP A 176 -7.17 -14.58 -21.73
N ARG A 177 -7.37 -13.96 -20.56
CA ARG A 177 -6.26 -13.30 -19.84
C ARG A 177 -5.27 -14.29 -19.21
N ARG A 178 -5.71 -15.53 -18.95
CA ARG A 178 -4.86 -16.64 -18.49
C ARG A 178 -4.10 -17.31 -19.64
N SER A 179 -4.69 -17.32 -20.85
CA SER A 179 -4.17 -17.97 -22.07
C SER A 179 -3.40 -17.01 -22.98
N SER A 180 -3.68 -15.71 -22.89
CA SER A 180 -2.84 -14.62 -23.39
C SER A 180 -1.64 -14.51 -22.48
N GLY A 181 -0.69 -15.44 -22.68
CA GLY A 181 0.45 -15.68 -21.82
C GLY A 181 1.05 -14.38 -21.31
N SER A 182 0.92 -14.14 -20.01
CA SER A 182 1.76 -13.14 -19.39
C SER A 182 3.19 -13.62 -19.63
N SER A 183 3.98 -12.85 -20.35
CA SER A 183 5.44 -12.91 -20.40
C SER A 183 6.05 -12.59 -19.01
N PHE A 184 5.42 -13.10 -17.96
CA PHE A 184 5.77 -12.82 -16.59
C PHE A 184 6.76 -13.88 -16.13
N PRO A 185 7.89 -13.46 -15.54
CA PRO A 185 8.94 -14.38 -15.16
C PRO A 185 8.40 -15.42 -14.17
N PRO A 186 8.81 -16.70 -14.28
CA PRO A 186 8.54 -17.71 -13.28
C PRO A 186 8.84 -17.21 -11.86
N LYS A 187 8.05 -17.65 -10.88
CA LYS A 187 8.22 -17.31 -9.45
C LYS A 187 9.68 -17.36 -8.97
N GLN A 188 10.44 -18.36 -9.42
CA GLN A 188 11.86 -18.52 -9.09
C GLN A 188 12.72 -17.35 -9.60
N GLU A 189 12.46 -16.83 -10.80
CA GLU A 189 13.20 -15.70 -11.37
C GLU A 189 12.93 -14.39 -10.63
N ILE A 190 11.72 -14.18 -10.13
CA ILE A 190 11.38 -13.02 -9.31
C ILE A 190 12.12 -13.09 -7.96
N TRP A 191 12.18 -14.28 -7.34
CA TRP A 191 13.00 -14.48 -6.14
C TRP A 191 14.48 -14.27 -6.40
N ARG A 192 15.01 -14.72 -7.54
CA ARG A 192 16.41 -14.48 -7.94
C ARG A 192 16.70 -12.99 -8.09
N HIS A 193 15.80 -12.22 -8.70
CA HIS A 193 15.94 -10.75 -8.75
C HIS A 193 15.99 -10.14 -7.37
N PHE A 194 15.02 -10.49 -6.52
CA PHE A 194 14.95 -9.94 -5.18
C PHE A 194 16.22 -10.21 -4.38
N PHE A 195 16.74 -11.44 -4.43
CA PHE A 195 18.01 -11.76 -3.76
C PHE A 195 19.22 -11.07 -4.39
N THR A 196 19.22 -10.85 -5.70
CA THR A 196 20.28 -10.08 -6.38
C THR A 196 20.26 -8.62 -5.93
N LEU A 197 19.07 -8.00 -5.85
CA LEU A 197 18.87 -6.65 -5.30
C LEU A 197 19.37 -6.56 -3.85
N VAL A 198 19.00 -7.51 -3.00
CA VAL A 198 19.42 -7.57 -1.60
C VAL A 198 20.95 -7.67 -1.47
N ARG A 199 21.60 -8.55 -2.25
CA ARG A 199 23.07 -8.69 -2.27
C ARG A 199 23.77 -7.45 -2.80
N ALA A 200 23.22 -6.80 -3.83
CA ALA A 200 23.78 -5.57 -4.38
C ALA A 200 23.80 -4.42 -3.37
N ARG A 201 22.93 -4.45 -2.35
CA ARG A 201 22.92 -3.50 -1.21
C ARG A 201 23.76 -3.97 -0.02
N GLY A 202 24.55 -5.05 -0.14
CA GLY A 202 25.45 -5.54 0.92
C GLY A 202 24.77 -6.41 1.99
N PHE A 203 23.60 -6.98 1.70
CA PHE A 203 22.92 -7.91 2.60
C PHE A 203 23.12 -9.37 2.19
N GLN A 204 23.29 -10.24 3.18
CA GLN A 204 23.27 -11.69 3.00
C GLN A 204 21.85 -12.15 2.63
N ALA A 205 21.69 -12.69 1.43
CA ALA A 205 20.46 -13.35 0.99
C ALA A 205 20.58 -14.89 1.11
N PRO A 206 19.48 -15.60 1.43
CA PRO A 206 19.47 -17.06 1.48
C PRO A 206 20.02 -17.70 0.18
N VAL A 207 20.80 -18.77 0.34
CA VAL A 207 21.32 -19.57 -0.77
C VAL A 207 20.30 -20.68 -1.03
N THR A 208 19.25 -20.39 -1.80
CA THR A 208 18.21 -21.39 -2.12
C THR A 208 17.86 -21.38 -3.61
N ASP A 209 18.88 -21.47 -4.48
CA ASP A 209 18.83 -22.08 -5.83
C ASP A 209 19.56 -21.24 -6.89
N ASP A 210 20.56 -21.88 -7.49
CA ASP A 210 21.22 -21.57 -8.77
C ASP A 210 21.32 -20.09 -9.14
N THR A 211 22.34 -19.44 -8.57
CA THR A 211 22.88 -18.16 -9.04
C THR A 211 23.68 -18.29 -10.34
N SER A 212 23.69 -19.47 -10.96
CA SER A 212 24.43 -19.82 -12.18
C SER A 212 23.77 -19.33 -13.47
N PHE A 213 22.51 -18.89 -13.43
CA PHE A 213 21.79 -18.38 -14.58
C PHE A 213 21.65 -16.85 -14.53
N ALA A 214 21.83 -16.21 -15.68
CA ALA A 214 21.56 -14.78 -15.84
C ALA A 214 20.13 -14.48 -15.40
N THR A 215 19.96 -13.44 -14.59
CA THR A 215 18.65 -12.93 -14.25
C THR A 215 18.10 -12.28 -15.53
N GLY A 216 17.00 -12.78 -16.10
CA GLY A 216 16.28 -12.06 -17.17
C GLY A 216 15.84 -10.68 -16.68
N GLU A 217 15.38 -9.74 -17.50
CA GLU A 217 14.86 -8.48 -16.95
C GLU A 217 13.45 -8.68 -16.37
N LEU A 218 13.18 -8.14 -15.18
CA LEU A 218 11.79 -8.02 -14.72
C LEU A 218 11.04 -7.12 -15.70
N PRO A 219 9.80 -7.47 -16.08
CA PRO A 219 8.99 -6.62 -16.92
C PRO A 219 8.81 -5.27 -16.23
N SER A 220 9.16 -4.19 -16.95
CA SER A 220 8.89 -2.84 -16.49
C SER A 220 7.39 -2.70 -16.20
N PRO A 221 6.99 -2.19 -15.02
CA PRO A 221 5.59 -1.92 -14.74
C PRO A 221 5.01 -1.05 -15.85
N ARG A 222 3.94 -1.52 -16.49
CA ARG A 222 3.25 -0.74 -17.52
C ARG A 222 2.45 0.35 -16.84
N VAL A 223 2.44 1.56 -17.41
CA VAL A 223 1.49 2.60 -16.99
C VAL A 223 0.09 2.00 -17.13
N CYS A 224 -0.62 1.91 -16.02
CA CYS A 224 -1.94 1.31 -15.95
C CYS A 224 -2.82 2.24 -15.13
N GLU A 225 -3.74 2.91 -15.79
CA GLU A 225 -4.80 3.66 -15.16
C GLU A 225 -5.97 2.69 -14.95
N TYR A 226 -6.35 2.46 -13.70
CA TYR A 226 -7.51 1.66 -13.35
C TYR A 226 -8.50 2.52 -12.56
N PRO A 227 -9.79 2.53 -12.92
CA PRO A 227 -10.42 1.80 -14.02
C PRO A 227 -10.04 2.41 -15.40
N GLU A 228 -10.11 1.58 -16.45
CA GLU A 228 -9.75 2.00 -17.83
C GLU A 228 -10.75 3.01 -18.40
N ASP A 229 -12.01 2.93 -17.99
CA ASP A 229 -13.01 3.97 -18.26
C ASP A 229 -13.07 4.96 -17.09
N LEU A 230 -12.72 6.22 -17.36
CA LEU A 230 -12.79 7.32 -16.40
C LEU A 230 -14.24 7.65 -15.98
N ALA A 231 -15.25 7.14 -16.68
CA ALA A 231 -16.65 7.22 -16.29
C ALA A 231 -17.03 6.15 -15.25
N GLU A 232 -16.27 5.05 -15.16
CA GLU A 232 -16.43 4.05 -14.12
C GLU A 232 -15.72 4.50 -12.84
N GLU A 233 -16.39 4.43 -11.71
CA GLU A 233 -15.78 4.75 -10.41
C GLU A 233 -15.65 3.49 -9.57
N ILE A 234 -14.44 3.24 -9.04
CA ILE A 234 -14.17 2.12 -8.12
C ILE A 234 -15.10 2.25 -6.91
N GLU A 235 -15.76 1.16 -6.52
CA GLU A 235 -16.58 1.16 -5.29
C GLU A 235 -15.74 1.46 -4.05
N VAL A 236 -16.26 2.28 -3.14
CA VAL A 236 -15.61 2.69 -1.88
C VAL A 236 -15.07 1.48 -1.09
N ALA A 237 -15.81 0.36 -1.08
CA ALA A 237 -15.41 -0.86 -0.39
C ALA A 237 -14.18 -1.56 -0.98
N LYS A 238 -13.87 -1.32 -2.27
CA LYS A 238 -12.72 -1.88 -2.99
C LYS A 238 -11.46 -1.01 -2.88
N ARG A 239 -11.58 0.22 -2.39
CA ARG A 239 -10.47 1.19 -2.25
C ARG A 239 -9.62 1.00 -0.98
N CYS A 240 -9.80 -0.09 -0.24
CA CYS A 240 -8.98 -0.41 0.93
C CYS A 240 -8.78 -1.94 1.09
N GLY A 241 -7.53 -2.32 1.35
CA GLY A 241 -7.09 -3.62 1.89
C GLY A 241 -7.38 -4.91 1.13
N LYS A 242 -8.14 -4.86 0.04
CA LYS A 242 -8.41 -6.03 -0.81
C LYS A 242 -7.71 -5.85 -2.15
N PRO A 243 -6.59 -6.56 -2.39
CA PRO A 243 -5.99 -6.60 -3.70
C PRO A 243 -6.92 -7.39 -4.63
N TYR A 244 -7.34 -6.76 -5.71
CA TYR A 244 -8.15 -7.42 -6.73
C TYR A 244 -7.28 -7.76 -7.93
N SER A 245 -7.51 -8.91 -8.57
CA SER A 245 -6.71 -9.34 -9.73
C SER A 245 -6.70 -8.32 -10.87
N ASN A 246 -7.77 -7.55 -11.03
CA ASN A 246 -7.87 -6.49 -12.03
C ASN A 246 -7.16 -5.18 -11.64
N THR A 247 -6.75 -5.00 -10.38
CA THR A 247 -5.97 -3.82 -9.93
C THR A 247 -4.47 -4.11 -9.82
N VAL A 248 -4.04 -5.37 -9.89
CA VAL A 248 -2.64 -5.77 -9.66
C VAL A 248 -1.65 -5.02 -10.55
N GLU A 249 -1.98 -4.75 -11.81
CA GLU A 249 -1.09 -4.01 -12.71
C GLU A 249 -0.97 -2.53 -12.34
N ALA A 250 -2.09 -1.89 -11.97
CA ALA A 250 -2.10 -0.51 -11.47
C ALA A 250 -1.34 -0.39 -10.14
N ASP A 251 -1.56 -1.34 -9.22
CA ASP A 251 -0.84 -1.41 -7.94
C ASP A 251 0.67 -1.61 -8.18
N ARG A 252 1.05 -2.48 -9.14
CA ARG A 252 2.45 -2.71 -9.51
C ARG A 252 3.10 -1.48 -10.11
N PHE A 253 2.37 -0.69 -10.90
CA PHE A 253 2.84 0.58 -11.45
C PHE A 253 2.98 1.66 -10.37
N ALA A 254 1.97 1.82 -9.50
CA ALA A 254 2.02 2.77 -8.39
C ALA A 254 3.16 2.48 -7.40
N LEU A 255 3.52 1.20 -7.23
CA LEU A 255 4.65 0.75 -6.40
C LEU A 255 5.99 0.74 -7.13
N SER A 256 6.04 1.17 -8.40
CA SER A 256 7.28 1.30 -9.15
C SER A 256 8.19 2.39 -8.56
N ALA A 257 9.50 2.24 -8.73
CA ALA A 257 10.46 3.22 -8.22
C ALA A 257 10.31 4.56 -8.95
N GLU A 258 9.86 4.52 -10.21
CA GLU A 258 9.59 5.67 -11.05
C GLU A 258 8.39 6.46 -10.53
N SER A 259 7.30 5.77 -10.18
CA SER A 259 6.08 6.43 -9.66
C SER A 259 6.29 7.04 -8.28
N LEU A 260 7.08 6.42 -7.40
CA LEU A 260 7.29 6.90 -6.03
C LEU A 260 8.32 8.05 -5.90
N ARG A 261 9.00 8.40 -6.99
CA ARG A 261 9.98 9.51 -7.04
C ARG A 261 9.38 10.81 -7.60
N GLN A 262 8.16 10.76 -8.12
CA GLN A 262 7.41 11.91 -8.63
C GLN A 262 6.71 12.64 -7.48
#